data_AF-A0A5D2V938-F1
#
_entry.id   AF-A0A5D2V938-F1
#
_cell.length_a   1.000
_cell.length_b   1.000
_cell.length_c   1.000
_cell.angle_alpha   90.00
_cell.angle_beta   90.00
_cell.angle_gamma   90.00
#
_symmetry.space_group_name_H-M   'P 1'
#
loop_
_entity.id
_entity.type
_entity.pdbx_description
1 polymer ?
#
loop_
_entity_poly.entity_id
_entity_poly.type
_entity_poly.pdbx_seq_one_letter_code
_entity_poly.pdbx_strand_id
1 'polypeptide(L)'
;MVKKVQKLTSKKVQLILTNKPKLIYVDPAKLVVKANIIWSDNSDDLSIQVSSPSHFKLCTPKKAFWFEDAKQRASQWKIAIEGFKAGELSYLLVQASAASY
;
A
#
# COMPACT_ATOMS: atom_id res chain seq x y z
N MET A 1 -10.72 -0.94 0.69
CA MET A 1 -10.56 0.04 -0.41
C MET A 1 -10.03 1.31 0.21
N VAL A 2 -8.96 1.89 -0.32
CA VAL A 2 -8.16 2.94 0.36
C VAL A 2 -8.30 4.24 -0.44
N LYS A 3 -8.19 5.40 0.20
CA LYS A 3 -8.08 6.67 -0.53
C LYS A 3 -6.64 7.12 -0.58
N LYS A 4 -6.15 7.49 -1.76
CA LYS A 4 -4.89 8.21 -1.92
C LYS A 4 -5.16 9.70 -1.70
N VAL A 5 -4.53 10.27 -0.68
CA VAL A 5 -4.65 11.69 -0.33
C VAL A 5 -3.63 12.48 -1.15
N GLN A 6 -4.09 13.52 -1.83
CA GLN A 6 -3.30 14.54 -2.51
C GLN A 6 -3.58 15.88 -1.84
N LYS A 7 -2.77 16.91 -2.14
CA LYS A 7 -2.85 18.22 -1.47
C LYS A 7 -4.27 18.79 -1.34
N LEU A 8 -5.08 18.68 -2.40
CA LEU A 8 -6.43 19.26 -2.46
C LEU A 8 -7.55 18.24 -2.71
N THR A 9 -7.20 16.99 -3.03
CA THR A 9 -8.21 15.98 -3.41
C THR A 9 -7.82 14.61 -2.87
N SER A 10 -8.81 13.75 -2.65
CA SER A 10 -8.60 12.33 -2.39
C SER A 10 -9.22 11.51 -3.50
N LYS A 11 -8.57 10.40 -3.87
CA LYS A 11 -9.06 9.47 -4.89
C LYS A 11 -9.13 8.07 -4.31
N LYS A 12 -10.27 7.40 -4.51
CA LYS A 12 -10.45 5.99 -4.14
C LYS A 12 -9.55 5.15 -5.04
N VAL A 13 -8.73 4.31 -4.42
CA VAL A 13 -7.78 3.43 -5.09
C VAL A 13 -7.82 2.04 -4.45
N GLN A 14 -7.42 1.04 -5.23
CA GLN A 14 -7.06 -0.26 -4.70
C GLN A 14 -5.55 -0.35 -4.62
N LEU A 15 -5.02 -0.77 -3.47
CA LEU A 15 -3.60 -1.06 -3.30
C LEU A 15 -3.39 -2.57 -3.44
N ILE A 16 -2.42 -2.96 -4.26
CA ILE A 16 -2.07 -4.34 -4.54
C ILE A 16 -0.59 -4.50 -4.26
N LEU A 17 -0.26 -5.27 -3.24
CA LEU A 17 1.10 -5.71 -2.96
C LEU A 17 1.37 -6.96 -3.79
N THR A 18 2.36 -6.92 -4.67
CA THR A 18 2.71 -8.07 -5.50
C THR A 18 3.77 -8.95 -4.82
N ASN A 19 3.99 -10.16 -5.34
CA ASN A 19 5.07 -11.06 -4.90
C ASN A 19 6.49 -10.57 -5.25
N LYS A 20 6.61 -9.60 -6.16
CA LYS A 20 7.81 -8.80 -6.40
C LYS A 20 7.71 -7.50 -5.59
N PRO A 21 8.81 -6.78 -5.30
CA PRO A 21 8.79 -5.51 -4.55
C PRO A 21 8.11 -4.39 -5.35
N LYS A 22 6.82 -4.53 -5.63
CA LYS A 22 5.99 -3.61 -6.37
C LYS A 22 4.67 -3.47 -5.64
N LEU A 23 4.34 -2.23 -5.32
CA LEU A 23 3.01 -1.86 -4.88
C LEU A 23 2.32 -1.11 -6.01
N ILE A 24 1.20 -1.64 -6.44
CA ILE A 24 0.41 -1.07 -7.52
C ILE A 24 -0.79 -0.38 -6.88
N TYR A 25 -1.10 0.84 -7.31
CA TYR A 25 -2.41 1.42 -7.02
C TYR A 25 -3.23 1.57 -8.29
N VAL A 26 -4.45 1.07 -8.25
CA VAL A 26 -5.37 1.01 -9.39
C VAL A 26 -6.57 1.92 -9.12
N ASP A 27 -7.07 2.56 -10.17
CA ASP A 27 -8.38 3.21 -10.15
C ASP A 27 -9.46 2.14 -10.40
N PRO A 28 -10.24 1.76 -9.39
CA PRO A 28 -11.18 0.65 -9.49
C PRO A 28 -12.34 0.95 -10.45
N ALA A 29 -12.64 2.23 -10.73
CA ALA A 29 -13.68 2.60 -11.68
C ALA A 29 -13.21 2.55 -13.14
N LYS A 30 -11.89 2.58 -13.36
CA LYS A 30 -11.32 2.62 -14.71
C LYS A 30 -10.65 1.31 -15.11
N LEU A 31 -10.37 0.41 -14.15
CA LEU A 31 -9.62 -0.84 -14.33
C LEU A 31 -8.25 -0.68 -15.05
N VAL A 32 -7.80 0.55 -15.25
CA VAL A 32 -6.51 0.90 -15.84
C VAL A 32 -5.51 1.08 -14.70
N VAL A 33 -4.36 0.39 -14.81
CA VAL A 33 -3.22 0.57 -13.91
C VAL A 33 -2.72 1.99 -14.04
N LYS A 34 -3.01 2.83 -13.04
CA LYS A 34 -2.74 4.28 -13.11
C LYS A 34 -1.30 4.65 -12.76
N ALA A 35 -0.64 3.88 -11.89
CA ALA A 35 0.80 3.94 -11.72
C ALA A 35 1.32 2.75 -10.91
N ASN A 36 2.55 2.36 -11.22
CA ASN A 36 3.35 1.49 -10.37
C ASN A 36 4.06 2.37 -9.32
N ILE A 37 3.88 2.11 -8.03
CA ILE A 37 4.91 2.51 -7.06
C ILE A 37 5.95 1.41 -7.20
N ILE A 38 6.87 1.61 -8.15
CA ILE A 38 8.07 0.79 -8.26
C ILE A 38 8.86 1.12 -6.99
N TRP A 39 8.85 0.19 -6.04
CA TRP A 39 9.87 0.22 -5.01
C TRP A 39 11.13 -0.20 -5.75
N SER A 40 12.22 0.50 -5.51
CA SER A 40 13.49 0.25 -6.18
C SER A 40 13.84 -1.24 -6.13
N ASP A 41 14.79 -1.68 -6.95
CA ASP A 41 15.35 -3.04 -6.85
C ASP A 41 15.92 -3.31 -5.43
N ASN A 42 16.15 -2.25 -4.64
CA ASN A 42 16.41 -2.30 -3.21
C ASN A 42 15.10 -2.26 -2.38
N SER A 43 14.84 -3.34 -1.65
CA SER A 43 13.70 -3.46 -0.72
C SER A 43 13.71 -2.45 0.42
N ASP A 44 14.86 -1.86 0.75
CA ASP A 44 14.99 -0.87 1.84
C ASP A 44 14.45 0.51 1.47
N ASP A 45 14.35 0.80 0.18
CA ASP A 45 14.00 2.12 -0.31
C ASP A 45 12.54 2.51 -0.02
N LEU A 46 11.66 1.55 0.22
CA LEU A 46 10.31 1.83 0.68
C LEU A 46 10.24 1.77 2.21
N SER A 47 9.73 2.80 2.87
CA SER A 47 9.25 2.69 4.25
C SER A 47 7.77 3.00 4.37
N ILE A 48 7.13 2.44 5.40
CA ILE A 48 5.76 2.73 5.76
C ILE A 48 5.72 3.35 7.14
N GLN A 49 4.95 4.42 7.30
CA GLN A 49 4.73 5.07 8.59
C GLN A 49 3.23 5.21 8.82
N VAL A 50 2.76 4.79 9.99
CA VAL A 50 1.35 4.89 10.41
C VAL A 50 1.23 6.13 11.29
N SER A 51 0.30 7.03 10.95
CA SER A 51 0.03 8.25 11.72
C SER A 51 -1.25 8.16 12.54
N SER A 52 -2.19 7.29 12.15
CA SER A 52 -3.40 6.96 12.91
C SER A 52 -3.95 5.61 12.44
N PRO A 53 -4.94 5.00 13.12
CA PRO A 53 -5.48 3.71 12.68
C PRO A 53 -6.03 3.71 11.24
N SER A 54 -6.42 4.88 10.72
CA SER A 54 -6.86 5.06 9.32
C SER A 54 -5.77 5.57 8.40
N HIS A 55 -4.74 6.25 8.91
CA HIS A 55 -3.81 6.99 8.06
C HIS A 55 -2.41 6.38 8.10
N PHE A 56 -1.87 6.17 6.90
CA PHE A 56 -0.48 5.79 6.72
C PHE A 56 0.14 6.52 5.53
N LYS A 57 1.46 6.60 5.52
CA LYS A 57 2.22 7.06 4.36
C LYS A 57 3.24 6.02 3.94
N LEU A 58 3.43 5.93 2.64
CA LEU A 58 4.51 5.18 2.01
C LEU A 58 5.55 6.16 1.52
N CYS A 59 6.77 6.02 2.02
CA CYS A 59 7.90 6.82 1.63
C CYS A 59 8.77 5.98 0.69
N THR A 60 9.08 6.53 -0.48
CA THR A 60 10.14 6.07 -1.38
C THR A 60 11.21 7.17 -1.43
N PRO A 61 12.43 6.93 -1.94
CA PRO A 61 13.48 7.94 -1.96
C PRO A 61 13.06 9.20 -2.73
N LYS A 62 12.23 9.01 -3.76
CA LYS A 62 11.76 10.09 -4.64
C LYS A 62 10.47 10.74 -4.16
N LYS A 63 9.63 10.04 -3.38
CA LYS A 63 8.27 10.50 -3.11
C LYS A 63 7.62 9.82 -1.90
N ALA A 64 6.87 10.62 -1.13
CA ALA A 64 5.92 10.12 -0.16
C ALA A 64 4.49 10.10 -0.72
N PHE A 65 3.74 9.05 -0.37
CA PHE A 65 2.34 8.86 -0.75
C PHE A 65 1.51 8.68 0.51
N TRP A 66 0.41 9.43 0.62
CA TRP A 66 -0.47 9.42 1.78
C TRP A 66 -1.74 8.65 1.49
N PHE A 67 -2.17 7.85 2.45
CA PHE A 67 -3.30 6.96 2.31
C PHE A 67 -4.20 7.00 3.54
N GLU A 68 -5.50 6.85 3.28
CA GLU A 68 -6.57 6.73 4.28
C GLU A 68 -7.31 5.41 4.04
N ASP A 69 -7.29 4.48 4.99
CA ASP A 69 -8.14 3.29 5.02
C ASP A 69 -9.31 3.52 5.97
N ALA A 70 -10.50 3.71 5.39
CA ALA A 70 -11.75 3.91 6.14
C ALA A 70 -12.08 2.74 7.10
N LYS A 71 -11.53 1.54 6.85
CA LYS A 71 -11.67 0.38 7.75
C LYS A 71 -10.73 0.43 8.97
N GLN A 72 -9.96 1.51 9.15
CA GLN A 72 -8.99 1.68 10.26
C GLN A 72 -7.93 0.56 10.31
N ARG A 73 -7.42 0.16 9.13
CA ARG A 73 -6.45 -0.95 9.00
C ARG A 73 -5.02 -0.51 8.62
N ALA A 74 -4.62 0.70 9.00
CA ALA A 74 -3.31 1.23 8.64
C ALA A 74 -2.14 0.38 9.18
N SER A 75 -2.26 -0.19 10.39
CA SER A 75 -1.23 -1.05 10.98
C SER A 75 -1.07 -2.38 10.24
N GLN A 76 -2.14 -2.93 9.67
CA GLN A 76 -2.09 -4.16 8.88
C GLN A 76 -1.33 -3.93 7.57
N TRP A 77 -1.47 -2.74 6.96
CA TRP A 77 -0.62 -2.35 5.83
C TRP A 77 0.86 -2.30 6.23
N LYS A 78 1.17 -1.78 7.43
CA LYS A 78 2.54 -1.77 7.94
C LYS A 78 3.10 -3.18 8.08
N ILE A 79 2.39 -4.06 8.77
CA ILE A 79 2.80 -5.47 8.98
C ILE A 79 3.00 -6.19 7.64
N ALA A 80 2.07 -6.05 6.69
CA ALA A 80 2.17 -6.73 5.40
C ALA A 80 3.40 -6.26 4.58
N ILE A 81 3.71 -4.97 4.62
CA ILE A 81 4.83 -4.37 3.87
C ILE A 81 6.17 -4.69 4.53
N GLU A 82 6.24 -4.65 5.87
CA GLU A 82 7.45 -4.99 6.63
C GLU A 82 7.73 -6.50 6.59
N GLY A 83 6.71 -7.34 6.76
CA GLY A 83 6.83 -8.79 6.58
C GLY A 83 7.26 -9.16 5.15
N PHE A 84 6.82 -8.38 4.15
CA PHE A 84 7.28 -8.56 2.78
C PHE A 84 8.79 -8.32 2.63
N LYS A 85 9.33 -7.28 3.28
CA LYS A 85 10.77 -7.00 3.27
C LYS A 85 11.59 -8.07 3.98
N ALA A 86 11.06 -8.62 5.07
CA ALA A 86 11.75 -9.63 5.88
C ALA A 86 11.78 -11.02 5.23
N GLY A 87 11.11 -11.23 4.09
CA GLY A 87 11.01 -12.55 3.44
C GLY A 87 10.04 -13.52 4.12
N GLU A 88 9.24 -13.05 5.08
CA GLU A 88 8.26 -13.86 5.82
C GLU A 88 6.90 -13.86 5.12
N LEU A 89 6.76 -14.56 3.99
CA LEU A 89 5.55 -14.46 3.15
C LEU A 89 4.95 -15.80 2.72
N SER A 90 4.53 -16.63 3.67
CA SER A 90 3.56 -17.70 3.36
C SER A 90 2.16 -17.42 3.95
N TYR A 91 2.04 -16.73 5.09
CA TYR A 91 0.76 -16.61 5.79
C TYR A 91 -0.02 -15.29 5.58
N LEU A 92 0.66 -14.16 5.33
CA LEU A 92 0.00 -12.84 5.31
C LEU A 92 -0.66 -12.47 3.98
N LEU A 93 -0.17 -13.02 2.85
CA LEU A 93 -0.76 -12.79 1.52
C LEU A 93 -2.20 -13.35 1.41
N VAL A 94 -2.49 -14.44 2.13
CA VAL A 94 -3.82 -15.05 2.18
C VAL A 94 -4.82 -14.13 2.91
N GLN A 95 -4.41 -13.45 3.98
CA GLN A 95 -5.31 -12.60 4.78
C GLN A 95 -5.62 -11.25 4.13
N ALA A 96 -4.66 -10.65 3.40
CA ALA A 96 -4.90 -9.41 2.66
C ALA A 96 -5.84 -9.61 1.45
N SER A 97 -5.77 -10.78 0.81
CA SER A 97 -6.68 -11.21 -0.25
C SER A 97 -8.08 -11.54 0.29
N ALA A 98 -8.17 -12.32 1.38
CA ALA A 98 -9.43 -12.81 1.94
C ALA A 98 -10.34 -11.71 2.53
N ALA A 99 -9.80 -10.55 2.91
CA ALA A 99 -10.60 -9.41 3.40
C ALA A 99 -11.26 -8.56 2.28
N SER A 100 -11.25 -9.08 1.04
CA SER A 100 -11.80 -8.44 -0.17
C SER A 100 -13.13 -9.05 -0.66
N TYR A 101 -13.83 -9.81 0.18
CA TYR A 101 -15.27 -10.07 0.04
C TYR A 101 -16.04 -9.34 1.15
#